data_AF-A0A0Q9NZP1-F1
#
_entry.id   AF-A0A0Q9NZP1-F1
#
_cell.length_a   1.000
_cell.length_b   1.000
_cell.length_c   1.000
_cell.angle_alpha   90.00
_cell.angle_beta   90.00
_cell.angle_gamma   90.00
#
_symmetry.space_group_name_H-M   'P 1'
#
loop_
_entity.id
_entity.type
_entity.pdbx_description
1 polymer ?
#
loop_
_entity_poly.entity_id
_entity_poly.type
_entity_poly.pdbx_seq_one_letter_code
_entity_poly.pdbx_strand_id
1 'polypeptide(L)'
;YATVTGVARDDLADEGVWLYAETVRKIHELNPGTGVELLIPDFSGKPEHIAAICDSKPEVFAHNVETVPRIFKRIRPAFRYERSLDVITQGRNLGMVTKSNLILGMGETREEISEALRDLHEAGCDLITITQYLRPSQRHLPVDRWVKPQEFVDLQQEADEIGFLGVMSGPLVRSSYRAGRLWATAMRKKGWEIPAELAHIESSGSTRQEASSLLAAHS
;
A
#
# COMPACT_ATOMS: atom_id res chain seq x y z
N TYR A 1 0.58 3.78 16.15
CA TYR A 1 0.70 3.83 14.68
C TYR A 1 -0.58 4.39 14.11
N ALA A 2 -0.49 5.33 13.18
CA ALA A 2 -1.63 5.96 12.51
C ALA A 2 -1.51 5.76 10.99
N THR A 3 -2.65 5.56 10.31
CA THR A 3 -2.72 5.61 8.85
C THR A 3 -3.53 6.82 8.45
N VAL A 4 -2.97 7.65 7.57
CA VAL A 4 -3.60 8.85 7.04
C VAL A 4 -3.82 8.66 5.54
N THR A 5 -5.00 9.04 5.08
CA THR A 5 -5.36 9.03 3.66
C THR A 5 -6.26 10.23 3.37
N GLY A 6 -6.50 10.54 2.11
CA GLY A 6 -7.38 11.62 1.70
C GLY A 6 -7.88 11.44 0.27
N VAL A 7 -8.42 12.52 -0.28
CA VAL A 7 -8.89 12.60 -1.67
C VAL A 7 -7.88 13.35 -2.53
N ALA A 8 -7.94 13.15 -3.85
CA ALA A 8 -7.25 14.02 -4.80
C ALA A 8 -7.83 15.44 -4.69
N ARG A 9 -6.96 16.45 -4.81
CA ARG A 9 -7.31 17.87 -4.68
C ARG A 9 -6.83 18.65 -5.90
N ASP A 10 -7.21 18.18 -7.08
CA ASP A 10 -6.90 18.82 -8.37
C ASP A 10 -7.45 20.26 -8.47
N ASP A 11 -8.35 20.63 -7.56
CA ASP A 11 -8.86 22.00 -7.37
C ASP A 11 -7.83 22.96 -6.73
N LEU A 12 -6.78 22.43 -6.09
CA LEU A 12 -5.72 23.22 -5.45
C LEU A 12 -4.47 23.30 -6.32
N ALA A 13 -3.77 24.44 -6.26
CA ALA A 13 -2.56 24.68 -7.04
C ALA A 13 -1.40 23.72 -6.70
N ASP A 14 -1.33 23.27 -5.45
CA ASP A 14 -0.35 22.29 -4.96
C ASP A 14 -0.93 20.87 -4.89
N GLU A 15 -2.11 20.63 -5.46
CA GLU A 15 -2.80 19.33 -5.44
C GLU A 15 -3.07 18.78 -4.03
N GLY A 16 -3.04 19.66 -3.01
CA GLY A 16 -3.23 19.31 -1.59
C GLY A 16 -1.97 18.86 -0.86
N VAL A 17 -0.79 18.93 -1.46
CA VAL A 17 0.48 18.46 -0.88
C VAL A 17 0.76 19.04 0.50
N TRP A 18 0.55 20.35 0.69
CA TRP A 18 0.75 20.99 1.99
C TRP A 18 -0.10 20.32 3.08
N LEU A 19 -1.36 20.00 2.78
CA LEU A 19 -2.29 19.41 3.74
C LEU A 19 -1.84 18.02 4.19
N TYR A 20 -1.40 17.17 3.24
CA TYR A 20 -0.89 15.84 3.57
C TYR A 20 0.39 15.94 4.42
N ALA A 21 1.37 16.74 3.97
CA ALA A 21 2.64 16.90 4.66
C ALA A 21 2.47 17.50 6.07
N GLU A 22 1.63 18.53 6.21
CA GLU A 22 1.40 19.18 7.50
C GLU A 22 0.65 18.28 8.49
N THR A 23 -0.25 17.43 8.00
CA THR A 23 -0.91 16.42 8.84
C THR A 23 0.11 15.46 9.45
N VAL A 24 1.07 14.98 8.67
CA VAL A 24 2.14 14.10 9.18
C VAL A 24 2.97 14.83 10.23
N ARG A 25 3.47 16.04 9.92
CA ARG A 25 4.27 16.84 10.86
C ARG A 25 3.56 17.07 12.18
N LYS A 26 2.26 17.41 12.15
CA LYS A 26 1.46 17.63 13.36
C LYS A 26 1.23 16.37 14.17
N ILE A 27 1.10 15.21 13.52
CA ILE A 27 1.02 13.93 14.23
C ILE A 27 2.32 13.67 14.99
N HIS A 28 3.48 13.80 14.34
CA HIS A 28 4.77 13.59 14.99
C HIS A 28 5.04 14.60 16.11
N GLU A 29 4.71 15.89 15.91
CA GLU A 29 4.86 16.95 16.92
C GLU A 29 4.06 16.63 18.20
N LEU A 30 2.80 16.24 18.05
CA LEU A 30 1.89 15.99 19.17
C LEU A 30 2.00 14.58 19.75
N ASN A 31 2.50 13.62 18.96
CA ASN A 31 2.54 12.20 19.30
C ASN A 31 3.87 11.57 18.85
N PRO A 32 5.01 11.93 19.47
CA PRO A 32 6.34 11.50 19.01
C PRO A 32 6.53 9.97 18.99
N GLY A 33 5.78 9.21 19.79
CA GLY A 33 5.76 7.74 19.75
C GLY A 33 4.81 7.14 18.70
N THR A 34 4.35 7.91 17.70
CA THR A 34 3.39 7.41 16.71
C THR A 34 3.98 7.43 15.31
N GLY A 35 4.30 6.24 14.79
CA GLY A 35 4.61 6.08 13.37
C GLY A 35 3.38 6.33 12.49
N VAL A 36 3.60 6.86 11.30
CA VAL A 36 2.61 7.33 10.33
C VAL A 36 2.79 6.61 8.99
N GLU A 37 1.75 5.92 8.53
CA GLU A 37 1.62 5.53 7.12
C GLU A 37 0.77 6.57 6.41
N LEU A 38 1.31 7.13 5.33
CA LEU A 38 0.61 8.12 4.51
C LEU A 38 0.25 7.52 3.15
N LEU A 39 -1.05 7.30 2.92
CA LEU A 39 -1.61 6.85 1.64
C LEU A 39 -2.04 8.05 0.80
N ILE A 40 -1.33 8.29 -0.29
CA ILE A 40 -1.45 9.49 -1.12
C ILE A 40 -2.11 9.24 -2.49
N PRO A 41 -2.72 10.28 -3.11
CA PRO A 41 -2.95 10.32 -4.55
C PRO A 41 -1.61 10.37 -5.32
N ASP A 42 -1.63 10.48 -6.64
CA ASP A 42 -0.41 10.50 -7.44
C ASP A 42 0.25 11.89 -7.54
N PHE A 43 -0.44 12.96 -7.11
CA PHE A 43 -0.02 14.36 -7.25
C PHE A 43 0.52 14.68 -8.65
N SER A 44 -0.17 14.13 -9.67
CA SER A 44 0.21 14.22 -11.08
C SER A 44 1.62 13.70 -11.42
N GLY A 45 2.26 12.97 -10.50
CA GLY A 45 3.63 12.45 -10.62
C GLY A 45 4.71 13.52 -10.47
N LYS A 46 4.38 14.73 -10.01
CA LYS A 46 5.33 15.86 -9.94
C LYS A 46 6.42 15.62 -8.88
N PRO A 47 7.71 15.59 -9.27
CA PRO A 47 8.80 15.31 -8.33
C PRO A 47 8.86 16.24 -7.11
N GLU A 48 8.57 17.53 -7.30
CA GLU A 48 8.54 18.52 -6.22
C GLU A 48 7.42 18.25 -5.19
N HIS A 49 6.30 17.69 -5.64
CA HIS A 49 5.19 17.32 -4.76
C HIS A 49 5.52 16.06 -3.97
N ILE A 50 6.06 15.03 -4.64
CA ILE A 50 6.48 13.80 -3.97
C ILE A 50 7.61 14.06 -2.97
N ALA A 51 8.58 14.91 -3.32
CA ALA A 51 9.65 15.32 -2.42
C ALA A 51 9.10 15.99 -1.15
N ALA A 52 8.18 16.95 -1.29
CA ALA A 52 7.58 17.63 -0.14
C ALA A 52 6.79 16.68 0.78
N ILE A 53 6.18 15.63 0.23
CA ILE A 53 5.54 14.57 1.01
C ILE A 53 6.59 13.75 1.76
N CYS A 54 7.65 13.30 1.09
CA CYS A 54 8.72 12.53 1.73
C CYS A 54 9.45 13.33 2.83
N ASP A 55 9.61 14.64 2.65
CA ASP A 55 10.19 15.56 3.63
C ASP A 55 9.38 15.68 4.92
N SER A 56 8.08 15.31 4.90
CA SER A 56 7.28 15.19 6.12
C SER A 56 7.58 13.91 6.92
N LYS A 57 8.42 13.02 6.38
CA LYS A 57 8.96 11.80 7.00
C LYS A 57 7.93 10.78 7.50
N PRO A 58 6.88 10.42 6.74
CA PRO A 58 6.02 9.31 7.15
C PRO A 58 6.83 8.01 7.20
N GLU A 59 6.62 7.17 8.21
CA GLU A 59 7.27 5.87 8.32
C GLU A 59 6.99 4.95 7.12
N VAL A 60 5.79 5.06 6.52
CA VAL A 60 5.46 4.39 5.25
C VAL A 60 4.86 5.37 4.26
N PHE A 61 5.44 5.43 3.08
CA PHE A 61 4.92 6.14 1.91
C PHE A 61 4.10 5.17 1.05
N ALA A 62 2.78 5.34 1.01
CA ALA A 62 1.89 4.45 0.30
C ALA A 62 1.22 5.13 -0.90
N HIS A 63 1.24 4.46 -2.06
CA HIS A 63 0.43 4.81 -3.21
C HIS A 63 -0.11 3.52 -3.84
N ASN A 64 -1.42 3.36 -3.84
CA ASN A 64 -2.03 2.15 -4.39
C ASN A 64 -2.10 2.25 -5.92
N VAL A 65 -1.74 1.18 -6.63
CA VAL A 65 -2.09 1.00 -8.06
C VAL A 65 -3.52 0.46 -8.21
N GLU A 66 -4.01 -0.30 -7.23
CA GLU A 66 -5.34 -0.90 -7.12
C GLU A 66 -5.66 -2.04 -8.09
N THR A 67 -5.20 -1.99 -9.35
CA THR A 67 -5.52 -3.01 -10.35
C THR A 67 -4.47 -3.12 -11.45
N VAL A 68 -4.68 -4.04 -12.38
CA VAL A 68 -3.78 -4.39 -13.49
C VAL A 68 -3.93 -3.43 -14.69
N PRO A 69 -2.90 -3.28 -15.55
CA PRO A 69 -2.88 -2.28 -16.62
C PRO A 69 -4.11 -2.26 -17.54
N ARG A 70 -4.57 -3.44 -17.99
CA ARG A 70 -5.71 -3.58 -18.92
C ARG A 70 -7.00 -2.97 -18.38
N ILE A 71 -7.23 -3.08 -17.07
CA ILE A 71 -8.47 -2.66 -16.41
C ILE A 71 -8.31 -1.25 -15.79
N PHE A 72 -7.08 -0.83 -15.54
CA PHE A 72 -6.74 0.39 -14.82
C PHE A 72 -7.50 1.63 -15.32
N LYS A 73 -7.49 1.90 -16.63
CA LYS A 73 -8.17 3.08 -17.21
C LYS A 73 -9.69 3.08 -16.99
N ARG A 74 -10.31 1.90 -16.89
CA ARG A 74 -11.74 1.75 -16.62
C ARG A 74 -12.09 2.07 -15.17
N ILE A 75 -11.19 1.75 -14.24
CA ILE A 75 -11.41 1.92 -12.78
C ILE A 75 -10.92 3.28 -12.31
N ARG A 76 -9.81 3.77 -12.85
CA ARG A 76 -9.10 4.98 -12.42
C ARG A 76 -8.78 5.88 -13.62
N PRO A 77 -9.80 6.47 -14.30
CA PRO A 77 -9.60 7.21 -15.54
C PRO A 77 -8.68 8.44 -15.40
N ALA A 78 -8.61 9.04 -14.20
CA ALA A 78 -7.74 10.18 -13.88
C ALA A 78 -6.26 9.80 -13.67
N PHE A 79 -5.96 8.52 -13.47
CA PHE A 79 -4.62 8.02 -13.19
C PHE A 79 -4.01 7.33 -14.42
N ARG A 80 -2.71 7.05 -14.38
CA ARG A 80 -2.00 6.19 -15.33
C ARG A 80 -1.20 5.15 -14.55
N TYR A 81 -1.20 3.90 -15.01
CA TYR A 81 -0.57 2.80 -14.29
C TYR A 81 0.93 3.06 -14.12
N GLU A 82 1.58 3.48 -15.20
CA GLU A 82 3.02 3.77 -15.26
C GLU A 82 3.38 4.95 -14.36
N ARG A 83 2.52 5.97 -14.28
CA ARG A 83 2.71 7.11 -13.37
C ARG A 83 2.56 6.69 -11.91
N SER A 84 1.61 5.80 -11.59
CA SER A 84 1.48 5.26 -10.24
C SER A 84 2.69 4.44 -9.81
N LEU A 85 3.31 3.68 -10.73
CA LEU A 85 4.58 2.99 -10.48
C LEU A 85 5.75 3.99 -10.29
N ASP A 86 5.79 5.05 -11.10
CA ASP A 86 6.81 6.09 -10.96
C ASP A 86 6.72 6.82 -9.60
N VAL A 87 5.51 7.10 -9.09
CA VAL A 87 5.31 7.67 -7.75
C VAL A 87 5.93 6.79 -6.66
N ILE A 88 5.78 5.46 -6.75
CA ILE A 88 6.44 4.51 -5.85
C ILE A 88 7.97 4.59 -6.00
N THR A 89 8.46 4.64 -7.24
CA THR A 89 9.89 4.75 -7.55
C THR A 89 10.50 6.02 -6.95
N GLN A 90 9.81 7.15 -7.07
CA GLN A 90 10.24 8.43 -6.49
C GLN A 90 10.32 8.35 -4.96
N GLY A 91 9.30 7.79 -4.28
CA GLY A 91 9.33 7.59 -2.84
C GLY A 91 10.50 6.69 -2.39
N ARG A 92 10.74 5.59 -3.11
CA ARG A 92 11.89 4.70 -2.85
C ARG A 92 13.22 5.42 -3.03
N ASN A 93 13.38 6.22 -4.10
CA ASN A 93 14.61 6.97 -4.37
C ASN A 93 14.90 8.04 -3.32
N LEU A 94 13.86 8.53 -2.64
CA LEU A 94 13.95 9.45 -1.50
C LEU A 94 14.12 8.72 -0.16
N GLY A 95 14.34 7.41 -0.16
CA GLY A 95 14.68 6.63 1.04
C GLY A 95 13.48 6.18 1.86
N MET A 96 12.26 6.26 1.33
CA MET A 96 11.06 5.84 2.04
C MET A 96 10.87 4.32 2.01
N VAL A 97 10.26 3.77 3.06
CA VAL A 97 9.60 2.46 2.96
C VAL A 97 8.32 2.64 2.16
N THR A 98 8.22 1.95 1.02
CA THR A 98 7.12 2.13 0.08
C THR A 98 6.05 1.05 0.19
N LYS A 99 4.82 1.39 -0.16
CA LYS A 99 3.70 0.45 -0.10
C LYS A 99 2.69 0.66 -1.22
N SER A 100 2.10 -0.45 -1.69
CA SER A 100 0.98 -0.41 -2.62
C SER A 100 -0.07 -1.48 -2.29
N ASN A 101 -1.12 -1.53 -3.12
CA ASN A 101 -2.25 -2.44 -2.97
C ASN A 101 -2.76 -2.92 -4.34
N LEU A 102 -3.20 -4.17 -4.38
CA LEU A 102 -4.01 -4.76 -5.45
C LEU A 102 -5.36 -5.21 -4.91
N ILE A 103 -6.43 -4.79 -5.58
CA ILE A 103 -7.81 -5.21 -5.32
C ILE A 103 -8.21 -6.19 -6.42
N LEU A 104 -8.59 -7.40 -6.02
CA LEU A 104 -8.95 -8.50 -6.91
C LEU A 104 -10.46 -8.65 -7.05
N GLY A 105 -10.92 -9.28 -8.12
CA GLY A 105 -12.33 -9.47 -8.42
C GLY A 105 -12.94 -8.38 -9.30
N MET A 106 -12.12 -7.61 -10.01
CA MET A 106 -12.55 -6.56 -10.95
C MET A 106 -12.43 -6.99 -12.42
N GLY A 107 -12.02 -8.23 -12.68
CA GLY A 107 -11.92 -8.84 -14.01
C GLY A 107 -10.49 -9.12 -14.46
N GLU A 108 -9.51 -8.98 -13.55
CA GLU A 108 -8.11 -9.32 -13.76
C GLU A 108 -7.89 -10.84 -13.76
N THR A 109 -6.94 -11.31 -14.57
CA THR A 109 -6.52 -12.73 -14.57
C THR A 109 -5.39 -12.98 -13.58
N ARG A 110 -5.10 -14.26 -13.29
CA ARG A 110 -4.01 -14.64 -12.39
C ARG A 110 -2.64 -14.20 -12.92
N GLU A 111 -2.45 -14.28 -14.23
CA GLU A 111 -1.23 -13.88 -14.93
C GLU A 111 -1.02 -12.37 -14.81
N GLU A 112 -2.07 -11.57 -15.05
CA GLU A 112 -2.00 -10.10 -14.92
C GLU A 112 -1.70 -9.66 -13.48
N ILE A 113 -2.22 -10.39 -12.48
CA ILE A 113 -1.87 -10.12 -11.07
C ILE A 113 -0.36 -10.38 -10.84
N SER A 114 0.15 -11.47 -11.40
CA SER A 114 1.57 -11.86 -11.27
C SER A 114 2.49 -10.83 -11.91
N GLU A 115 2.12 -10.33 -13.11
CA GLU A 115 2.82 -9.25 -13.79
C GLU A 115 2.78 -7.96 -12.96
N ALA A 116 1.61 -7.57 -12.44
CA ALA A 116 1.49 -6.37 -11.62
C ALA A 116 2.30 -6.45 -10.31
N LEU A 117 2.45 -7.63 -9.70
CA LEU A 117 3.34 -7.83 -8.55
C LEU A 117 4.81 -7.62 -8.91
N ARG A 118 5.24 -8.09 -10.09
CA ARG A 118 6.61 -7.87 -10.59
C ARG A 118 6.85 -6.40 -10.89
N ASP A 119 5.92 -5.74 -11.59
CA ASP A 119 6.01 -4.31 -11.92
C ASP A 119 6.13 -3.45 -10.65
N LEU A 120 5.32 -3.73 -9.63
CA LEU A 120 5.39 -3.07 -8.33
C LEU A 120 6.74 -3.28 -7.64
N HIS A 121 7.24 -4.52 -7.64
CA HIS A 121 8.53 -4.83 -7.04
C HIS A 121 9.68 -4.14 -7.79
N GLU A 122 9.67 -4.13 -9.13
CA GLU A 122 10.65 -3.45 -9.96
C GLU A 122 10.65 -1.93 -9.77
N ALA A 123 9.47 -1.33 -9.54
CA ALA A 123 9.34 0.07 -9.12
C ALA A 123 9.95 0.35 -7.73
N GLY A 124 10.27 -0.69 -6.97
CA GLY A 124 10.83 -0.59 -5.62
C GLY A 124 9.76 -0.50 -4.53
N CYS A 125 8.61 -1.15 -4.72
CA CYS A 125 7.60 -1.32 -3.69
C CYS A 125 8.06 -2.34 -2.64
N ASP A 126 8.17 -1.92 -1.37
CA ASP A 126 8.60 -2.81 -0.28
C ASP A 126 7.46 -3.65 0.30
N LEU A 127 6.28 -3.05 0.42
CA LEU A 127 5.12 -3.61 1.10
C LEU A 127 3.93 -3.74 0.15
N ILE A 128 3.25 -4.89 0.16
CA ILE A 128 2.10 -5.12 -0.70
C ILE A 128 0.91 -5.67 0.08
N THR A 129 -0.27 -5.12 -0.20
CA THR A 129 -1.54 -5.69 0.22
C THR A 129 -2.33 -6.21 -0.97
N ILE A 130 -2.96 -7.37 -0.79
CA ILE A 130 -3.78 -8.03 -1.81
C ILE A 130 -5.13 -8.33 -1.18
N THR A 131 -6.20 -7.75 -1.72
CA THR A 131 -7.55 -7.78 -1.12
C THR A 131 -8.63 -8.14 -2.12
N GLN A 132 -9.80 -8.57 -1.64
CA GLN A 132 -11.02 -8.69 -2.44
C GLN A 132 -11.69 -7.33 -2.67
N TYR A 133 -12.17 -7.09 -3.89
CA TYR A 133 -13.08 -6.01 -4.24
C TYR A 133 -14.45 -6.27 -3.64
N LEU A 134 -14.91 -5.33 -2.81
CA LEU A 134 -16.29 -5.29 -2.33
C LEU A 134 -17.00 -4.12 -2.99
N ARG A 135 -17.99 -4.44 -3.82
CA ARG A 135 -18.76 -3.44 -4.55
C ARG A 135 -19.51 -2.52 -3.57
N PRO A 136 -19.24 -1.19 -3.55
CA PRO A 136 -19.87 -0.29 -2.59
C PRO A 136 -21.37 -0.10 -2.83
N SER A 137 -21.79 -0.05 -4.10
CA SER A 137 -23.20 0.08 -4.48
C SER A 137 -23.45 -0.40 -5.91
N GLN A 138 -24.72 -0.49 -6.30
CA GLN A 138 -25.13 -0.89 -7.66
C GLN A 138 -24.63 0.05 -8.77
N ARG A 139 -24.15 1.25 -8.44
CA ARG A 139 -23.58 2.19 -9.41
C ARG A 139 -22.10 1.93 -9.70
N HIS A 140 -21.43 1.15 -8.86
CA HIS A 140 -20.01 0.81 -9.03
C HIS A 140 -19.85 -0.44 -9.90
N LEU A 141 -18.61 -0.70 -10.36
CA LEU A 141 -18.27 -1.90 -11.12
C LEU A 141 -18.85 -3.14 -10.43
N PRO A 142 -19.55 -4.04 -11.17
CA PRO A 142 -19.92 -5.35 -10.63
C PRO A 142 -18.68 -6.12 -10.15
N VAL A 143 -18.86 -6.97 -9.14
CA VAL A 143 -17.83 -7.95 -8.79
C VAL A 143 -17.78 -8.98 -9.92
N ASP A 144 -16.61 -9.16 -10.52
CA ASP A 144 -16.39 -10.13 -11.60
C ASP A 144 -16.20 -11.55 -11.03
N ARG A 145 -15.35 -11.66 -10.00
CA ARG A 145 -15.09 -12.92 -9.30
C ARG A 145 -14.86 -12.72 -7.80
N TRP A 146 -15.21 -13.75 -7.04
CA TRP A 146 -14.86 -13.89 -5.63
C TRP A 146 -13.63 -14.79 -5.52
N VAL A 147 -12.49 -14.21 -5.15
CA VAL A 147 -11.21 -14.92 -5.06
C VAL A 147 -11.26 -15.89 -3.88
N LYS A 148 -10.82 -17.13 -4.10
CA LYS A 148 -10.83 -18.16 -3.06
C LYS A 148 -9.73 -17.88 -2.03
N PRO A 149 -9.91 -18.23 -0.74
CA PRO A 149 -8.87 -18.06 0.28
C PRO A 149 -7.52 -18.68 -0.09
N GLN A 150 -7.52 -19.85 -0.75
CA GLN A 150 -6.29 -20.49 -1.21
C GLN A 150 -5.52 -19.64 -2.24
N GLU A 151 -6.21 -18.97 -3.16
CA GLU A 151 -5.55 -18.11 -4.16
C GLU A 151 -4.86 -16.91 -3.50
N PHE A 152 -5.41 -16.38 -2.40
CA PHE A 152 -4.71 -15.36 -1.59
C PHE A 152 -3.44 -15.91 -0.92
N VAL A 153 -3.45 -17.16 -0.45
CA VAL A 153 -2.26 -17.82 0.11
C VAL A 153 -1.19 -18.01 -0.96
N ASP A 154 -1.58 -18.49 -2.15
CA ASP A 154 -0.66 -18.70 -3.27
C ASP A 154 -0.04 -17.37 -3.73
N LEU A 155 -0.85 -16.30 -3.80
CA LEU A 155 -0.39 -14.95 -4.11
C LEU A 155 0.55 -14.37 -3.07
N GLN A 156 0.31 -14.69 -1.79
CA GLN A 156 1.22 -14.29 -0.73
C GLN A 156 2.57 -14.95 -0.89
N GLN A 157 2.59 -16.26 -1.12
CA GLN A 157 3.83 -16.99 -1.34
C GLN A 157 4.58 -16.44 -2.55
N GLU A 158 3.89 -16.17 -3.66
CA GLU A 158 4.53 -15.58 -4.84
C GLU A 158 5.13 -14.20 -4.55
N ALA A 159 4.42 -13.31 -3.86
CA ALA A 159 4.95 -12.00 -3.50
C ALA A 159 6.17 -12.11 -2.55
N ASP A 160 6.14 -13.06 -1.60
CA ASP A 160 7.30 -13.36 -0.75
C ASP A 160 8.49 -13.88 -1.58
N GLU A 161 8.26 -14.72 -2.60
CA GLU A 161 9.28 -15.24 -3.53
C GLU A 161 9.84 -14.17 -4.47
N ILE A 162 9.01 -13.20 -4.91
CA ILE A 162 9.43 -12.05 -5.72
C ILE A 162 10.41 -11.17 -4.93
N GLY A 163 10.23 -11.07 -3.60
CA GLY A 163 11.15 -10.36 -2.72
C GLY A 163 10.53 -9.21 -1.91
N PHE A 164 9.20 -9.10 -1.87
CA PHE A 164 8.54 -8.10 -1.03
C PHE A 164 8.96 -8.24 0.45
N LEU A 165 9.20 -7.11 1.12
CA LEU A 165 9.64 -7.11 2.50
C LEU A 165 8.50 -7.44 3.46
N GLY A 166 7.27 -7.13 3.09
CA GLY A 166 6.08 -7.50 3.84
C GLY A 166 4.84 -7.63 2.97
N VAL A 167 4.15 -8.76 3.12
CA VAL A 167 2.96 -9.12 2.33
C VAL A 167 1.77 -9.37 3.24
N MET A 168 0.62 -8.81 2.90
CA MET A 168 -0.67 -9.22 3.44
C MET A 168 -1.65 -9.54 2.34
N SER A 169 -2.13 -10.77 2.32
CA SER A 169 -3.06 -11.26 1.30
C SER A 169 -4.27 -11.90 1.96
N GLY A 170 -5.47 -11.44 1.60
CA GLY A 170 -6.70 -12.02 2.13
C GLY A 170 -7.95 -11.21 1.78
N PRO A 171 -9.14 -11.83 1.89
CA PRO A 171 -10.39 -11.22 1.42
C PRO A 171 -10.79 -9.95 2.18
N LEU A 172 -10.53 -9.86 3.49
CA LEU A 172 -10.86 -8.67 4.29
C LEU A 172 -9.63 -7.82 4.65
N VAL A 173 -8.46 -8.14 4.09
CA VAL A 173 -7.28 -7.29 4.22
C VAL A 173 -7.61 -5.90 3.69
N ARG A 174 -7.12 -4.87 4.37
CA ARG A 174 -7.18 -3.49 3.92
C ARG A 174 -5.79 -2.90 3.95
N SER A 175 -5.56 -1.88 3.13
CA SER A 175 -4.26 -1.23 3.03
C SER A 175 -3.71 -0.84 4.42
N SER A 176 -4.53 -0.37 5.35
CA SER A 176 -4.09 0.03 6.71
C SER A 176 -3.94 -1.11 7.72
N TYR A 177 -4.37 -2.34 7.42
CA TYR A 177 -4.36 -3.44 8.38
C TYR A 177 -2.93 -3.76 8.83
N ARG A 178 -2.61 -3.80 10.13
CA ARG A 178 -1.27 -4.14 10.67
C ARG A 178 -0.07 -3.36 10.06
N ALA A 179 -0.32 -2.14 9.55
CA ALA A 179 0.68 -1.29 8.89
C ALA A 179 2.01 -1.12 9.67
N GLY A 180 1.94 -0.78 10.95
CA GLY A 180 3.15 -0.53 11.74
C GLY A 180 4.09 -1.73 11.86
N ARG A 181 3.55 -2.95 11.87
CA ARG A 181 4.38 -4.14 11.95
C ARG A 181 5.05 -4.48 10.62
N LEU A 182 4.35 -4.25 9.51
CA LEU A 182 4.96 -4.39 8.18
C LEU A 182 6.14 -3.42 8.05
N TRP A 183 5.97 -2.17 8.49
CA TRP A 183 7.05 -1.19 8.55
C TRP A 183 8.24 -1.69 9.38
N ALA A 184 8.02 -2.12 10.63
CA ALA A 184 9.11 -2.61 11.49
C ALA A 184 9.83 -3.84 10.86
N THR A 185 9.10 -4.70 10.16
CA THR A 185 9.67 -5.85 9.43
C THR A 185 10.53 -5.38 8.25
N ALA A 186 10.06 -4.39 7.48
CA ALA A 186 10.81 -3.80 6.38
C ALA A 186 12.10 -3.13 6.86
N MET A 187 12.04 -2.33 7.94
CA MET A 187 13.21 -1.72 8.57
C MET A 187 14.28 -2.77 8.90
N ARG A 188 13.88 -3.86 9.56
CA ARG A 188 14.80 -4.96 9.90
C ARG A 188 15.40 -5.64 8.67
N LYS A 189 14.56 -5.99 7.68
CA LYS A 189 15.04 -6.65 6.45
C LYS A 189 15.98 -5.76 5.63
N LYS A 190 15.81 -4.44 5.67
CA LYS A 190 16.72 -3.45 5.06
C LYS A 190 17.98 -3.18 5.90
N GLY A 191 18.03 -3.65 7.15
CA GLY A 191 19.12 -3.33 8.08
C GLY A 191 19.10 -1.89 8.58
N TRP A 192 17.93 -1.24 8.55
CA TRP A 192 17.74 0.12 9.04
C TRP A 192 17.39 0.13 10.52
N GLU A 193 17.89 1.13 11.24
CA GLU A 193 17.62 1.30 12.66
C GLU A 193 16.18 1.76 12.89
N ILE A 194 15.48 1.10 13.82
CA ILE A 194 14.15 1.53 14.27
C ILE A 194 14.37 2.62 15.33
N PRO A 195 13.83 3.84 15.15
CA PRO A 195 13.94 4.90 16.16
C PRO A 195 13.44 4.45 17.53
N ALA A 196 14.10 4.91 18.59
CA ALA A 196 13.84 4.47 19.97
C ALA A 196 12.37 4.73 20.39
N GLU A 197 11.82 5.87 19.97
CA GLU A 197 10.44 6.28 20.19
C GLU A 197 9.42 5.34 19.52
N LEU A 198 9.83 4.61 18.47
CA LEU A 198 9.01 3.68 17.69
C LEU A 198 9.29 2.20 17.97
N ALA A 199 10.28 1.88 18.82
CA ALA A 199 10.69 0.50 19.13
C ALA A 199 9.52 -0.39 19.63
N HIS A 200 8.55 0.21 20.33
CA HIS A 200 7.37 -0.50 20.84
C HIS A 200 6.49 -1.11 19.72
N ILE A 201 6.55 -0.59 18.49
CA ILE A 201 5.77 -1.10 17.33
C ILE A 201 6.18 -2.54 16.97
N GLU A 202 7.44 -2.91 17.19
CA GLU A 202 7.93 -4.26 16.90
C GLU A 202 7.25 -5.32 17.78
N SER A 203 6.90 -4.95 19.02
CA SER A 203 6.46 -5.87 20.07
C SER A 203 4.96 -6.24 20.01
N SER A 204 4.17 -5.65 19.12
CA SER A 204 2.70 -5.65 19.21
C SER A 204 1.95 -6.91 18.72
N GLY A 205 2.39 -8.13 19.04
CA GLY A 205 1.63 -9.39 18.80
C GLY A 205 1.81 -10.05 17.42
N SER A 206 1.16 -11.20 17.14
CA SER A 206 1.40 -12.14 16.00
C SER A 206 0.75 -11.76 14.64
N THR A 207 1.39 -12.15 13.52
CA THR A 207 1.06 -11.78 12.12
C THR A 207 0.25 -12.85 11.43
N ARG A 208 -0.13 -13.94 12.13
CA ARG A 208 -0.84 -15.07 11.52
C ARG A 208 -2.00 -14.55 10.65
N GLN A 209 -1.95 -15.02 9.41
CA GLN A 209 -2.67 -14.54 8.23
C GLN A 209 -4.15 -14.91 8.31
N GLU A 210 -4.99 -13.95 7.94
CA GLU A 210 -6.45 -14.12 7.91
C GLU A 210 -6.87 -15.26 6.98
N ALA A 211 -6.31 -15.33 5.76
CA ALA A 211 -6.64 -16.38 4.79
C ALA A 211 -6.32 -17.79 5.29
N SER A 212 -5.14 -18.00 5.87
CA SER A 212 -4.74 -19.30 6.42
C SER A 212 -5.59 -19.68 7.64
N SER A 213 -6.05 -18.70 8.43
CA SER A 213 -6.98 -18.95 9.54
C SER A 213 -8.36 -19.39 9.06
N LEU A 214 -8.85 -18.86 7.93
CA LEU A 214 -10.08 -19.31 7.30
C LEU A 214 -9.96 -20.75 6.78
N LEU A 215 -8.83 -21.11 6.17
CA LEU A 215 -8.59 -22.48 5.71
C LEU A 215 -8.56 -23.47 6.88
N ALA A 216 -7.88 -23.12 7.98
CA ALA A 216 -7.81 -23.96 9.18
C ALA A 216 -9.16 -24.12 9.91
N ALA A 217 -10.10 -23.18 9.75
CA ALA A 217 -11.44 -23.26 10.34
C ALA A 217 -12.39 -24.18 9.55
N HIS A 218 -12.04 -24.52 8.30
CA HIS A 218 -12.86 -25.32 7.39
C HIS A 218 -12.21 -26.66 6.97
N SER A 219 -11.07 -27.00 7.56
CA SER A 219 -10.38 -28.30 7.47
C SER A 219 -10.74 -29.21 8.63
#